data_AF-A0A9D6U2W8-F1
#
_entry.id   AF-A0A9D6U2W8-F1
#
_cell.length_a   1.000
_cell.length_b   1.000
_cell.length_c   1.000
_cell.angle_alpha   90.00
_cell.angle_beta   90.00
_cell.angle_gamma   90.00
#
_symmetry.space_group_name_H-M   'P 1'
#
loop_
_entity.id
_entity.type
_entity.pdbx_description
1 polymer ?
#
loop_
_entity_poly.entity_id
_entity_poly.type
_entity_poly.pdbx_seq_one_letter_code
_entity_poly.pdbx_strand_id
1 'polypeptide(L)' 'RFNRRTSRSRGKLFYRLVQQAVAIEPVTASKIVGGVKHNI' A
#
# COMPACT_ATOMS: atom_id res chain seq x y z
N ARG A 1 2.49 -17.66 -3.39
CA ARG A 1 1.06 -17.35 -3.63
C ARG A 1 0.30 -17.42 -2.31
N PHE A 2 -0.04 -16.27 -1.72
CA PHE A 2 -0.88 -16.22 -0.54
C PHE A 2 -2.29 -16.63 -0.96
N ASN A 3 -2.71 -17.86 -0.68
CA ASN A 3 -4.08 -18.26 -0.98
C ASN A 3 -5.02 -17.43 -0.09
N ARG A 4 -5.66 -16.43 -0.71
CA ARG A 4 -6.52 -15.46 -0.01
C ARG A 4 -7.69 -16.11 0.74
N ARG A 5 -8.10 -17.31 0.33
CA ARG A 5 -9.22 -18.05 0.93
C ARG A 5 -8.85 -18.85 2.18
N THR A 6 -7.62 -19.38 2.26
CA THR A 6 -7.21 -20.28 3.35
C THR A 6 -6.14 -19.73 4.28
N SER A 7 -5.65 -18.50 4.05
CA SER A 7 -4.62 -17.92 4.90
C SER A 7 -5.16 -17.50 6.27
N ARG A 8 -4.55 -18.04 7.34
CA ARG A 8 -4.77 -17.62 8.75
C ARG A 8 -4.50 -16.12 8.98
N SER A 9 -3.75 -15.48 8.08
CA SER A 9 -3.44 -14.04 8.17
C SER A 9 -4.29 -13.16 7.26
N ARG A 10 -5.42 -13.67 6.72
CA ARG A 10 -6.39 -12.89 5.90
C ARG A 10 -6.81 -11.57 6.56
N GLY A 11 -7.11 -11.57 7.86
CA GLY A 11 -7.50 -10.37 8.60
C GLY A 11 -6.36 -9.39 8.88
N LYS A 12 -5.10 -9.80 8.64
CA LYS A 12 -3.92 -8.96 8.93
C LYS A 12 -3.52 -8.05 7.77
N LEU A 13 -4.18 -8.13 6.61
CA LEU A 13 -3.86 -7.26 5.46
C LEU A 13 -4.06 -5.79 5.82
N PHE A 14 -5.20 -5.45 6.42
CA PHE A 14 -5.49 -4.10 6.88
C PHE A 14 -4.44 -3.60 7.88
N TYR A 15 -4.13 -4.42 8.91
CA TYR A 15 -3.09 -4.12 9.88
C TYR A 15 -1.73 -3.84 9.25
N ARG A 16 -1.33 -4.62 8.23
CA ARG A 16 -0.07 -4.40 7.51
C ARG A 16 -0.05 -3.10 6.73
N LEU A 17 -1.16 -2.75 6.06
CA LEU A 17 -1.28 -1.48 5.34
C LEU A 17 -1.17 -0.29 6.30
N VAL A 18 -1.85 -0.35 7.45
CA VAL A 18 -1.76 0.69 8.48
C VAL A 18 -0.35 0.76 9.07
N GLN A 19 0.27 -0.37 9.37
CA GLN A 19 1.65 -0.42 9.87
C GLN A 19 2.63 0.22 8.89
N GLN A 20 2.48 -0.02 7.59
CA GLN A 20 3.30 0.61 6.54
C GLN A 20 3.03 2.12 6.45
N ALA A 21 1.77 2.56 6.54
CA ALA A 21 1.40 3.97 6.46
C ALA A 21 1.94 4.79 7.64
N VAL A 22 1.98 4.22 8.85
CA VAL A 22 2.53 4.89 10.05
C VAL A 22 4.06 4.91 10.06
N ALA A 23 4.71 3.96 9.38
CA ALA A 23 6.17 3.87 9.34
C ALA A 23 6.83 4.88 8.39
N ILE A 24 6.06 5.56 7.55
CA ILE A 24 6.56 6.56 6.59
C ILE A 24 6.22 7.98 7.04
N GLU A 25 7.04 8.94 6.63
CA GLU A 25 6.70 10.34 6.81
C GLU A 25 5.45 10.74 5.99
N PRO A 26 4.68 11.73 6.45
CA PRO A 26 3.55 12.25 5.69
C PRO A 26 4.00 12.74 4.30
N VAL A 27 3.27 12.32 3.26
CA VAL A 27 3.50 12.78 1.89
C VAL A 27 2.29 13.56 1.39
N THR A 28 2.55 14.60 0.60
CA THR A 28 1.51 15.40 -0.03
C THR A 28 0.79 14.60 -1.11
N ALA A 29 -0.50 14.88 -1.34
CA ALA A 29 -1.30 14.19 -2.35
C ALA A 29 -0.67 14.25 -3.76
N SER A 30 0.02 15.34 -4.09
CA SER A 30 0.76 15.50 -5.35
C SER A 30 1.82 14.42 -5.60
N LYS A 31 2.41 13.84 -4.53
CA LYS A 31 3.37 12.74 -4.65
C LYS A 31 2.70 11.36 -4.81
N ILE A 32 1.39 11.27 -4.51
CA ILE A 32 0.60 10.03 -4.59
C ILE A 32 -0.09 9.93 -5.95
N VAL A 33 -0.54 11.05 -6.51
CA VAL A 33 -1.22 11.09 -7.81
C VAL A 33 -0.23 10.76 -8.94
N GLY A 34 -0.38 9.57 -9.53
CA GLY A 34 0.37 9.17 -10.73
C GLY A 34 -0.21 9.79 -12.00
N GLY A 35 0.66 10.29 -12.88
CA GLY A 35 0.25 10.92 -14.14
C GLY A 35 1.35 11.65 -14.91
N VAL A 36 2.63 11.48 -14.55
CA VAL A 36 3.73 12.12 -15.28
C VAL A 36 3.86 11.46 -16.63
N LYS A 37 3.56 12.19 -17.71
CA LYS A 37 3.88 11.75 -19.08
C LYS A 37 5.38 11.53 -19.15
N HIS A 38 5.78 10.26 -19.24
CA HIS A 38 7.14 9.91 -19.60
C HIS A 38 7.27 10.10 -21.11
N ASN A 39 7.79 11.26 -21.53
CA ASN A 39 8.14 11.47 -22.93
C ASN A 39 9.45 10.72 -23.20
N ILE A 40 9.34 9.58 -23.89
CA ILE A 40 10.44 8.94 -24.61
C ILE A 40 10.57 9.65 -25.97
#